data_AF-A0A1F7IAW7-F1
#
_entry.id   AF-A0A1F7IAW7-F1
#
_cell.length_a   1.000
_cell.length_b   1.000
_cell.length_c   1.000
_cell.angle_alpha   90.00
_cell.angle_beta   90.00
_cell.angle_gamma   90.00
#
_symmetry.space_group_name_H-M   'P 1'
#
loop_
_entity.id
_entity.type
_entity.pdbx_description
1 polymer ?
#
loop_
_entity_poly.entity_id
_entity_poly.type
_entity_poly.pdbx_seq_one_letter_code
_entity_poly.pdbx_strand_id
1 'polypeptide(L)'
;MNKSVAKIGYWSALSTTVFAVIYIIPQLVIGIEMPDSMITLVLILTPSLFLAPSFLVMMTAIHYYANEDKKIWSHIGTLFAVAYMVFVSIVYFTVLTVTMPHMLQGEIEAVALLKYIPKSFMTGIDALGYTSMSLATLFAAFSLNKSKLEVWIKRFFIANGVIAPIILLTQVYPIIAYAGALWIITMPMSSFLTMKLFKTYINK
;
A
#
# COMPACT_ATOMS: atom_id res chain seq x y z
N MET A 1 15.70 -21.53 -0.65
CA MET A 1 15.28 -20.32 0.08
C MET A 1 15.28 -20.63 1.57
N ASN A 2 15.72 -19.69 2.41
CA ASN A 2 15.69 -19.83 3.87
C ASN A 2 14.22 -19.97 4.37
N LYS A 3 13.95 -20.95 5.25
CA LYS A 3 12.59 -21.20 5.79
C LYS A 3 12.02 -20.00 6.56
N SER A 4 12.85 -19.22 7.24
CA SER A 4 12.43 -18.00 7.93
C SER A 4 11.96 -16.94 6.95
N VAL A 5 12.69 -16.72 5.85
CA VAL A 5 12.28 -15.80 4.76
C VAL A 5 10.95 -16.27 4.16
N ALA A 6 10.78 -17.57 3.93
CA ALA A 6 9.54 -18.12 3.40
C ALA A 6 8.34 -17.86 4.33
N LYS A 7 8.49 -18.11 5.64
CA LYS A 7 7.42 -17.88 6.63
C LYS A 7 7.09 -16.39 6.77
N ILE A 8 8.11 -15.53 6.89
CA ILE A 8 7.92 -14.08 7.01
C ILE A 8 7.25 -13.53 5.76
N GLY A 9 7.72 -13.92 4.57
CA GLY A 9 7.13 -13.52 3.30
C GLY A 9 5.68 -13.98 3.13
N TYR A 10 5.35 -15.19 3.57
CA TYR A 10 3.97 -15.69 3.55
C TYR A 10 3.03 -14.87 4.43
N TRP A 11 3.39 -14.70 5.70
CA TRP A 11 2.51 -14.00 6.67
C TRP A 11 2.38 -12.52 6.34
N SER A 12 3.47 -11.84 5.98
CA SER A 12 3.41 -10.43 5.58
C SER A 12 2.58 -10.21 4.31
N ALA A 13 2.69 -11.09 3.30
CA ALA A 13 1.87 -11.02 2.10
C ALA A 13 0.39 -11.33 2.37
N LEU A 14 0.09 -12.28 3.28
CA LEU A 14 -1.27 -12.54 3.74
C LEU A 14 -1.85 -11.32 4.45
N SER A 15 -1.14 -10.76 5.42
CA SER A 15 -1.56 -9.55 6.14
C SER A 15 -1.78 -8.37 5.20
N THR A 16 -0.87 -8.14 4.25
CA THR A 16 -1.04 -7.11 3.21
C THR A 16 -2.32 -7.31 2.42
N THR A 17 -2.63 -8.55 2.04
CA THR A 17 -3.86 -8.89 1.31
C THR A 17 -5.10 -8.62 2.16
N VAL A 18 -5.10 -9.08 3.41
CA VAL A 18 -6.24 -8.93 4.33
C VAL A 18 -6.51 -7.46 4.60
N PHE A 19 -5.49 -6.67 4.95
CA PHE A 19 -5.67 -5.25 5.22
C PHE A 19 -6.09 -4.47 3.97
N ALA A 20 -5.58 -4.84 2.79
CA ALA A 20 -6.03 -4.22 1.53
C ALA A 20 -7.51 -4.48 1.29
N VAL A 21 -7.98 -5.72 1.49
CA VAL A 21 -9.39 -6.08 1.33
C VAL A 21 -10.27 -5.36 2.36
N ILE A 22 -9.84 -5.28 3.63
CA ILE A 22 -10.59 -4.57 4.67
C ILE A 22 -10.73 -3.09 4.31
N TYR A 23 -9.67 -2.44 3.81
CA TYR A 23 -9.73 -1.06 3.32
C TYR A 23 -10.69 -0.88 2.13
N ILE A 24 -10.67 -1.83 1.19
CA ILE A 24 -11.47 -1.76 -0.04
C ILE A 24 -12.97 -1.83 0.25
N ILE A 25 -13.42 -2.63 1.23
CA ILE A 25 -14.84 -2.87 1.48
C ILE A 25 -15.61 -1.56 1.74
N PRO A 26 -15.21 -0.69 2.69
CA PRO A 26 -15.83 0.63 2.85
C PRO A 26 -15.68 1.51 1.61
N GLN A 27 -14.50 1.48 0.95
CA GLN A 27 -14.24 2.32 -0.22
C GLN A 27 -15.16 2.01 -1.40
N LEU A 28 -15.60 0.75 -1.57
CA LEU A 28 -16.57 0.37 -2.60
C LEU A 28 -17.96 0.99 -2.38
N VAL A 29 -18.31 1.30 -1.12
CA VAL A 29 -19.57 1.95 -0.78
C VAL A 29 -19.49 3.47 -0.99
N ILE A 30 -18.34 4.06 -0.61
CA ILE A 30 -18.12 5.53 -0.66
C ILE A 30 -17.69 5.99 -2.07
N GLY A 31 -17.17 5.08 -2.90
CA GLY A 31 -16.69 5.40 -4.23
C GLY A 31 -15.37 6.18 -4.20
N ILE A 32 -15.31 7.32 -4.88
CA ILE A 32 -14.13 8.20 -4.93
C ILE A 32 -14.20 9.34 -3.91
N GLU A 33 -15.28 9.40 -3.13
CA GLU A 33 -15.47 10.44 -2.13
C GLU A 33 -14.57 10.18 -0.91
N MET A 34 -14.31 11.25 -0.16
CA MET A 34 -13.58 11.12 1.10
C MET A 34 -14.52 10.64 2.20
N PRO A 35 -14.00 9.90 3.20
CA PRO A 35 -14.77 9.52 4.37
C PRO A 35 -15.32 10.76 5.08
N ASP A 36 -16.65 10.82 5.23
CA ASP A 36 -17.39 11.93 5.83
C ASP A 36 -17.72 11.71 7.31
N SER A 37 -17.73 10.44 7.74
CA SER A 37 -17.98 10.04 9.13
C SER A 37 -16.71 9.55 9.83
N MET A 38 -16.68 9.73 11.16
CA MET A 38 -15.61 9.22 12.01
C MET A 38 -15.46 7.69 11.92
N ILE A 39 -16.58 6.97 11.90
CA ILE A 39 -16.58 5.50 11.82
C ILE A 39 -15.92 5.09 10.50
N THR A 40 -16.30 5.74 9.40
CA THR A 40 -15.75 5.49 8.08
C THR A 40 -14.25 5.79 8.01
N LEU A 41 -13.80 6.89 8.61
CA LEU A 41 -12.37 7.22 8.75
C LEU A 41 -11.62 6.12 9.50
N VAL A 42 -12.10 5.68 10.67
CA VAL A 42 -11.45 4.62 11.45
C VAL A 42 -11.39 3.32 10.65
N LEU A 43 -12.49 2.93 9.99
CA LEU A 43 -12.57 1.69 9.22
C LEU A 43 -11.63 1.66 8.01
N ILE A 44 -11.27 2.82 7.45
CA ILE A 44 -10.40 2.92 6.28
C ILE A 44 -8.95 3.13 6.68
N LEU A 45 -8.68 4.05 7.60
CA LEU A 45 -7.31 4.45 7.94
C LEU A 45 -6.62 3.41 8.83
N THR A 46 -7.35 2.75 9.72
CA THR A 46 -6.78 1.73 10.62
C THR A 46 -6.21 0.52 9.87
N PRO A 47 -6.96 -0.19 9.00
CA PRO A 47 -6.38 -1.30 8.24
C PRO A 47 -5.23 -0.83 7.35
N SER A 48 -5.33 0.37 6.77
CA SER A 48 -4.28 0.92 5.91
C SER A 48 -2.99 1.25 6.69
N LEU A 49 -3.11 1.65 7.96
CA LEU A 49 -1.97 1.83 8.85
C LEU A 49 -1.24 0.50 9.11
N PHE A 50 -1.96 -0.62 9.21
CA PHE A 50 -1.35 -1.95 9.34
C PHE A 50 -0.91 -2.56 8.00
N LEU A 51 -1.50 -2.11 6.89
CA LEU A 51 -1.07 -2.47 5.54
C LEU A 51 0.36 -2.00 5.28
N ALA A 52 0.70 -0.78 5.69
CA ALA A 52 2.02 -0.18 5.52
C ALA A 52 3.22 -1.06 5.99
N PRO A 53 3.32 -1.46 7.27
CA PRO A 53 4.40 -2.32 7.73
C PRO A 53 4.31 -3.73 7.13
N SER A 54 3.11 -4.27 6.92
CA SER A 54 2.93 -5.58 6.29
C SER A 54 3.51 -5.60 4.87
N PHE A 55 3.26 -4.56 4.09
CA PHE A 55 3.79 -4.39 2.75
C PHE A 55 5.30 -4.25 2.75
N LEU A 56 5.88 -3.45 3.66
CA LEU A 56 7.34 -3.32 3.78
C LEU A 56 8.01 -4.68 4.06
N VAL A 57 7.46 -5.46 5.00
CA VAL A 57 8.00 -6.78 5.33
C VAL A 57 7.86 -7.74 4.14
N MET A 58 6.75 -7.69 3.41
CA MET A 58 6.58 -8.46 2.17
C MET A 58 7.64 -8.11 1.12
N MET A 59 7.90 -6.82 0.89
CA MET A 59 8.90 -6.35 -0.06
C MET A 59 10.32 -6.73 0.36
N THR A 60 10.61 -6.68 1.66
CA THR A 60 11.86 -7.16 2.23
C THR A 60 12.05 -8.67 1.98
N ALA A 61 11.01 -9.48 2.16
CA ALA A 61 11.06 -10.91 1.86
C ALA A 61 11.28 -11.17 0.36
N ILE A 62 10.67 -10.37 -0.53
CA ILE A 62 10.93 -10.43 -1.98
C ILE A 62 12.40 -10.11 -2.28
N HIS A 63 13.00 -9.14 -1.59
CA HIS A 63 14.41 -8.82 -1.76
C HIS A 63 15.33 -9.99 -1.39
N TYR A 64 15.06 -10.70 -0.29
CA TYR A 64 15.79 -11.91 0.08
C TYR A 64 15.47 -13.14 -0.81
N TYR A 65 14.37 -13.10 -1.56
CA TYR A 65 14.00 -14.12 -2.55
C TYR A 65 14.65 -13.90 -3.93
N ALA A 66 14.92 -12.64 -4.28
CA ALA A 66 15.48 -12.26 -5.58
C ALA A 66 16.84 -12.93 -5.83
N ASN A 67 17.15 -13.22 -7.11
CA ASN A 67 18.50 -13.62 -7.47
C ASN A 67 19.47 -12.45 -7.32
N GLU A 68 20.75 -12.76 -7.08
CA GLU A 68 21.81 -11.76 -6.93
C GLU A 68 21.91 -10.80 -8.13
N ASP A 69 21.78 -11.31 -9.37
CA ASP A 69 21.84 -10.51 -10.60
C ASP A 69 20.69 -9.50 -10.74
N LYS A 70 19.59 -9.67 -9.99
CA LYS A 70 18.39 -8.81 -10.04
C LYS A 70 18.11 -8.09 -8.73
N LYS A 71 19.03 -8.20 -7.77
CA LYS A 71 18.83 -7.74 -6.39
C LYS A 71 18.73 -6.22 -6.29
N ILE A 72 19.32 -5.49 -7.23
CA ILE A 72 19.17 -4.04 -7.36
C ILE A 72 17.69 -3.63 -7.52
N TRP A 73 16.93 -4.36 -8.34
CA TRP A 73 15.52 -4.05 -8.61
C TRP A 73 14.64 -4.24 -7.38
N SER A 74 14.83 -5.34 -6.65
CA SER A 74 14.11 -5.57 -5.39
C SER A 74 14.58 -4.63 -4.28
N HIS A 75 15.86 -4.23 -4.26
CA HIS A 75 16.37 -3.27 -3.29
C HIS A 75 15.75 -1.89 -3.47
N ILE A 76 15.73 -1.36 -4.71
CA ILE A 76 15.04 -0.11 -5.03
C ILE A 76 13.55 -0.21 -4.63
N GLY A 77 12.91 -1.33 -4.96
CA GLY A 77 11.53 -1.61 -4.54
C GLY A 77 11.34 -1.52 -3.01
N THR A 78 12.25 -2.09 -2.23
CA THR A 78 12.23 -2.01 -0.76
C THR A 78 12.42 -0.58 -0.25
N LEU A 79 13.30 0.23 -0.85
CA LEU A 79 13.48 1.63 -0.45
C LEU A 79 12.19 2.45 -0.63
N PHE A 80 11.49 2.24 -1.75
CA PHE A 80 10.16 2.85 -1.96
C PHE A 80 9.10 2.30 -0.99
N ALA A 81 9.18 1.03 -0.59
CA ALA A 81 8.31 0.47 0.43
C ALA A 81 8.53 1.10 1.81
N VAL A 82 9.77 1.48 2.14
CA VAL A 82 10.09 2.26 3.35
C VAL A 82 9.45 3.65 3.25
N ALA A 83 9.61 4.35 2.12
CA ALA A 83 8.98 5.65 1.91
C ALA A 83 7.45 5.58 2.04
N TYR A 84 6.82 4.55 1.46
CA TYR A 84 5.40 4.28 1.63
C TYR A 84 5.01 4.13 3.11
N MET A 85 5.72 3.27 3.84
CA MET A 85 5.45 3.05 5.26
C MET A 85 5.52 4.36 6.05
N VAL A 86 6.57 5.16 5.84
CA VAL A 86 6.77 6.43 6.55
C VAL A 86 5.64 7.42 6.25
N PHE A 87 5.36 7.69 4.97
CA PHE A 87 4.35 8.70 4.61
C PHE A 87 2.96 8.31 5.08
N VAL A 88 2.55 7.07 4.85
CA VAL A 88 1.23 6.59 5.26
C VAL A 88 1.10 6.54 6.79
N SER A 89 2.14 6.10 7.51
CA SER A 89 2.11 6.13 8.96
C SER A 89 1.97 7.55 9.49
N ILE A 90 2.68 8.53 8.92
CA ILE A 90 2.52 9.94 9.31
C ILE A 90 1.07 10.40 9.14
N VAL A 91 0.46 10.14 7.98
CA VAL A 91 -0.91 10.59 7.71
C VAL A 91 -1.89 9.90 8.66
N TYR A 92 -1.96 8.57 8.64
CA TYR A 92 -3.04 7.87 9.35
C TYR A 92 -2.88 7.91 10.86
N PHE A 93 -1.64 7.85 11.37
CA PHE A 93 -1.43 8.02 12.80
C PHE A 93 -1.82 9.43 13.24
N THR A 94 -1.44 10.48 12.49
CA THR A 94 -1.84 11.86 12.81
C THR A 94 -3.36 12.03 12.76
N VAL A 95 -4.02 11.47 11.74
CA VAL A 95 -5.46 11.62 11.62
C VAL A 95 -6.20 10.97 12.79
N LEU A 96 -5.82 9.73 13.13
CA LEU A 96 -6.46 8.95 14.19
C LEU A 96 -6.14 9.47 15.59
N THR A 97 -4.93 10.00 15.83
CA THR A 97 -4.46 10.34 17.19
C THR A 97 -4.39 11.84 17.48
N VAL A 98 -4.42 12.70 16.44
CA VAL A 98 -4.34 14.16 16.61
C VAL A 98 -5.62 14.81 16.10
N THR A 99 -5.94 14.70 14.82
CA THR A 99 -7.07 15.49 14.28
C THR A 99 -8.43 14.98 14.76
N MET A 100 -8.59 13.66 14.88
CA MET A 100 -9.85 13.07 15.30
C MET A 100 -10.21 13.42 16.75
N PRO A 101 -9.28 13.35 17.74
CA PRO A 101 -9.54 13.87 19.08
C PRO A 101 -9.91 15.36 19.14
N HIS A 102 -9.19 16.23 18.41
CA HIS A 102 -9.54 17.67 18.38
C HIS A 102 -10.91 17.90 17.75
N MET A 103 -11.29 17.12 16.73
CA MET A 103 -12.63 17.16 16.15
C MET A 103 -13.71 16.82 17.18
N LEU A 104 -13.49 15.81 18.02
CA LEU A 104 -14.42 15.42 19.09
C LEU A 104 -14.58 16.49 20.18
N GLN A 105 -13.53 17.28 20.40
CA GLN A 105 -13.53 18.37 21.38
C GLN A 105 -14.06 19.69 20.80
N GLY A 106 -14.34 19.75 19.49
CA GLY A 106 -14.74 20.98 18.81
C GLY A 106 -13.59 21.95 18.54
N GLU A 107 -12.34 21.47 18.61
CA GLU A 107 -11.10 22.26 18.53
C GLU A 107 -10.32 22.03 17.22
N ILE A 108 -11.00 21.60 16.15
CA ILE A 108 -10.33 21.23 14.89
C ILE A 108 -9.48 22.36 14.26
N GLU A 109 -9.84 23.62 14.54
CA GLU A 109 -9.10 24.78 14.03
C GLU A 109 -7.69 24.90 14.62
N ALA A 110 -7.44 24.34 15.82
CA ALA A 110 -6.09 24.28 16.40
C ALA A 110 -5.13 23.39 15.57
N VAL A 111 -5.69 22.50 14.75
CA VAL A 111 -4.95 21.54 13.90
C VAL A 111 -5.36 21.63 12.43
N ALA A 112 -5.79 22.82 11.98
CA ALA A 112 -6.38 23.03 10.65
C ALA A 112 -5.50 22.52 9.49
N LEU A 113 -4.17 22.69 9.58
CA LEU A 113 -3.22 22.21 8.56
C LEU A 113 -3.17 20.67 8.44
N LEU A 114 -3.52 19.96 9.52
CA LEU A 114 -3.46 18.51 9.60
C LEU A 114 -4.78 17.85 9.15
N LYS A 115 -5.82 18.62 8.78
CA LYS A 115 -7.11 18.06 8.35
C LYS A 115 -6.93 17.13 7.15
N TYR A 116 -7.57 15.97 7.21
CA TYR A 116 -7.63 15.01 6.10
C TYR A 116 -8.86 15.30 5.24
N ILE A 117 -8.72 16.25 4.32
CA ILE A 117 -9.78 16.74 3.44
C ILE A 117 -9.21 16.90 2.02
N PRO A 118 -10.05 16.95 0.97
CA PRO A 118 -9.56 17.06 -0.40
C PRO A 118 -8.56 18.22 -0.58
N LYS A 119 -7.43 17.92 -1.24
CA LYS A 119 -6.35 18.88 -1.55
C LYS A 119 -5.66 19.46 -0.31
N SER A 120 -5.69 18.76 0.82
CA SER A 120 -4.96 19.18 2.01
C SER A 120 -3.50 18.71 1.98
N PHE A 121 -2.70 19.25 2.90
CA PHE A 121 -1.34 18.78 3.14
C PHE A 121 -1.32 17.25 3.39
N MET A 122 -2.26 16.74 4.21
CA MET A 122 -2.32 15.31 4.53
C MET A 122 -2.68 14.44 3.33
N THR A 123 -3.61 14.86 2.46
CA THR A 123 -3.93 14.08 1.25
C THR A 123 -2.80 14.13 0.23
N GLY A 124 -2.02 15.21 0.20
CA GLY A 124 -0.80 15.31 -0.59
C GLY A 124 0.28 14.31 -0.15
N ILE A 125 0.54 14.21 1.16
CA ILE A 125 1.47 13.21 1.72
C ILE A 125 0.95 11.79 1.49
N ASP A 126 -0.35 11.56 1.64
CA ASP A 126 -0.96 10.25 1.40
C ASP A 126 -0.80 9.80 -0.06
N ALA A 127 -1.02 10.72 -1.02
CA ALA A 127 -0.77 10.47 -2.42
C ALA A 127 0.71 10.14 -2.70
N LEU A 128 1.66 10.82 -2.06
CA LEU A 128 3.09 10.47 -2.14
C LEU A 128 3.36 9.07 -1.57
N GLY A 129 2.68 8.70 -0.48
CA GLY A 129 2.70 7.36 0.09
C GLY A 129 2.31 6.30 -0.93
N TYR A 130 1.08 6.33 -1.43
CA TYR A 130 0.60 5.32 -2.38
C TYR A 130 1.33 5.33 -3.74
N THR A 131 1.86 6.49 -4.14
CA THR A 131 2.79 6.58 -5.27
C THR A 131 4.06 5.80 -5.00
N SER A 132 4.64 5.95 -3.80
CA SER A 132 5.81 5.18 -3.37
C SER A 132 5.51 3.68 -3.33
N MET A 133 4.33 3.27 -2.86
CA MET A 133 3.89 1.87 -2.92
C MET A 133 3.84 1.34 -4.36
N SER A 134 3.30 2.13 -5.28
CA SER A 134 3.21 1.77 -6.69
C SER A 134 4.60 1.63 -7.30
N LEU A 135 5.50 2.58 -7.07
CA LEU A 135 6.90 2.49 -7.49
C LEU A 135 7.61 1.26 -6.88
N ALA A 136 7.35 0.97 -5.60
CA ALA A 136 7.90 -0.21 -4.93
C ALA A 136 7.54 -1.49 -5.70
N THR A 137 6.25 -1.66 -6.04
CA THR A 137 5.81 -2.80 -6.87
C THR A 137 6.44 -2.78 -8.26
N LEU A 138 6.51 -1.63 -8.94
CA LEU A 138 7.10 -1.51 -10.27
C LEU A 138 8.54 -2.03 -10.31
N PHE A 139 9.39 -1.53 -9.40
CA PHE A 139 10.79 -1.90 -9.35
C PHE A 139 10.96 -3.37 -8.96
N ALA A 140 10.24 -3.85 -7.94
CA ALA A 140 10.35 -5.26 -7.54
C ALA A 140 9.86 -6.23 -8.62
N ALA A 141 8.97 -5.82 -9.51
CA ALA A 141 8.50 -6.64 -10.63
C ALA A 141 9.65 -7.19 -11.49
N PHE A 142 10.72 -6.40 -11.64
CA PHE A 142 11.88 -6.79 -12.44
C PHE A 142 12.79 -7.82 -11.77
N SER A 143 12.60 -8.10 -10.48
CA SER A 143 13.29 -9.19 -9.77
C SER A 143 12.64 -10.57 -9.94
N LEU A 144 11.43 -10.63 -10.50
CA LEU A 144 10.60 -11.83 -10.61
C LEU A 144 10.57 -12.32 -12.06
N ASN A 145 10.83 -13.61 -12.32
CA ASN A 145 10.67 -14.22 -13.67
C ASN A 145 10.99 -15.73 -13.75
N LYS A 146 11.19 -16.45 -12.64
CA LYS A 146 11.70 -17.83 -12.68
C LYS A 146 10.59 -18.88 -12.90
N SER A 147 9.34 -18.53 -12.60
CA SER A 147 8.20 -19.44 -12.64
C SER A 147 6.95 -18.80 -13.24
N LYS A 148 5.97 -19.62 -13.68
CA LYS A 148 4.67 -19.12 -14.16
C LYS A 148 3.96 -18.24 -13.13
N LEU A 149 4.08 -18.57 -11.84
CA LEU A 149 3.50 -17.78 -10.76
C LEU A 149 4.18 -16.42 -10.62
N GLU A 150 5.52 -16.38 -10.68
CA GLU A 150 6.27 -15.11 -10.68
C GLU A 150 5.94 -14.21 -11.86
N VAL A 151 5.69 -14.77 -13.05
CA VAL A 151 5.26 -13.99 -14.23
C VAL A 151 3.92 -13.31 -13.95
N TRP A 152 2.98 -13.99 -13.29
CA TRP A 152 1.72 -13.37 -12.88
C TRP A 152 1.91 -12.30 -11.81
N ILE A 153 2.74 -12.55 -10.79
CA ILE A 153 3.07 -11.54 -9.77
C ILE A 153 3.66 -10.30 -10.45
N LYS A 154 4.63 -10.48 -11.35
CA LYS A 154 5.25 -9.41 -12.13
C LYS A 154 4.22 -8.58 -12.90
N ARG A 155 3.26 -9.23 -13.57
CA ARG A 155 2.20 -8.52 -14.32
C ARG A 155 1.36 -7.62 -13.40
N PHE A 156 0.93 -8.14 -12.25
CA PHE A 156 0.16 -7.36 -11.28
C PHE A 156 0.99 -6.27 -10.61
N PHE A 157 2.27 -6.52 -10.34
CA PHE A 157 3.20 -5.51 -9.83
C PHE A 157 3.43 -4.37 -10.83
N ILE A 158 3.62 -4.68 -12.12
CA ILE A 158 3.71 -3.66 -13.19
C ILE A 158 2.38 -2.90 -13.30
N ALA A 159 1.26 -3.62 -13.35
CA ALA A 159 -0.07 -3.03 -13.45
C ALA A 159 -0.35 -2.07 -12.28
N ASN A 160 0.07 -2.41 -11.06
CA ASN A 160 0.00 -1.52 -9.92
C ASN A 160 0.98 -0.34 -10.06
N GLY A 161 2.20 -0.63 -10.49
CA GLY A 161 3.26 0.35 -10.63
C GLY A 161 2.97 1.49 -11.59
N VAL A 162 2.31 1.19 -12.72
CA VAL A 162 1.92 2.22 -13.70
C VAL A 162 0.81 3.15 -13.21
N ILE A 163 0.16 2.85 -12.09
CA ILE A 163 -0.84 3.73 -11.45
C ILE A 163 -0.17 4.89 -10.70
N ALA A 164 1.13 4.80 -10.37
CA ALA A 164 1.88 5.84 -9.64
C ALA A 164 1.63 7.28 -10.12
N PRO A 165 1.78 7.63 -11.42
CA PRO A 165 1.49 8.99 -11.89
C PRO A 165 0.02 9.37 -11.77
N ILE A 166 -0.91 8.41 -11.91
CA ILE A 166 -2.35 8.64 -11.78
C ILE A 166 -2.67 9.06 -10.34
N ILE A 167 -2.09 8.39 -9.34
CA ILE A 167 -2.29 8.68 -7.92
C ILE A 167 -1.85 10.11 -7.60
N LEU A 168 -0.65 10.53 -8.03
CA LEU A 168 -0.19 11.91 -7.81
C LEU A 168 -1.13 12.94 -8.46
N LEU A 169 -1.54 12.68 -9.70
CA LEU A 169 -2.36 13.61 -10.45
C LEU A 169 -3.78 13.77 -9.84
N THR A 170 -4.24 12.85 -8.98
CA THR A 170 -5.55 12.97 -8.31
C THR A 170 -5.64 14.24 -7.45
N GLN A 171 -4.52 14.73 -6.93
CA GLN A 171 -4.47 15.95 -6.13
C GLN A 171 -4.83 17.19 -6.96
N VAL A 172 -4.63 17.12 -8.28
CA VAL A 172 -4.93 18.20 -9.23
C VAL A 172 -6.26 17.94 -9.94
N TYR A 173 -6.49 16.71 -10.39
CA TYR A 173 -7.64 16.29 -11.19
C TYR A 173 -8.37 15.11 -10.53
N PRO A 174 -9.32 15.35 -9.60
CA PRO A 174 -9.96 14.28 -8.82
C PRO A 174 -10.65 13.20 -9.68
N ILE A 175 -11.17 13.56 -10.86
CA ILE A 175 -11.88 12.65 -11.76
C ILE A 175 -11.02 11.45 -12.22
N ILE A 176 -9.69 11.59 -12.24
CA ILE A 176 -8.81 10.50 -12.67
C ILE A 176 -8.69 9.40 -11.60
N ALA A 177 -9.23 9.61 -10.40
CA ALA A 177 -9.28 8.60 -9.34
C ALA A 177 -9.97 7.30 -9.80
N TYR A 178 -10.89 7.36 -10.76
CA TYR A 178 -11.49 6.17 -11.38
C TYR A 178 -10.46 5.30 -12.11
N ALA A 179 -9.46 5.89 -12.75
CA ALA A 179 -8.36 5.13 -13.33
C ALA A 179 -7.43 4.57 -12.23
N GLY A 180 -7.27 5.33 -11.14
CA GLY A 180 -6.60 4.89 -9.92
C GLY A 180 -7.28 3.71 -9.22
N ALA A 181 -8.60 3.54 -9.41
CA ALA A 181 -9.40 2.47 -8.79
C ALA A 181 -8.95 1.07 -9.22
N LEU A 182 -8.15 0.93 -10.28
CA LEU A 182 -7.47 -0.32 -10.61
C LEU A 182 -6.68 -0.90 -9.41
N TRP A 183 -6.23 -0.04 -8.49
CA TRP A 183 -5.59 -0.40 -7.23
C TRP A 183 -6.40 -1.42 -6.41
N ILE A 184 -7.75 -1.32 -6.45
CA ILE A 184 -8.69 -2.25 -5.78
C ILE A 184 -8.45 -3.70 -6.20
N ILE A 185 -7.94 -3.93 -7.42
CA ILE A 185 -7.64 -5.25 -7.94
C ILE A 185 -6.13 -5.50 -7.87
N THR A 186 -5.33 -4.57 -8.36
CA THR A 186 -3.90 -4.80 -8.58
C THR A 186 -3.14 -5.05 -7.28
N MET A 187 -3.45 -4.33 -6.21
CA MET A 187 -2.76 -4.52 -4.93
C MET A 187 -3.13 -5.84 -4.23
N PRO A 188 -4.41 -6.15 -3.97
CA PRO A 188 -4.77 -7.42 -3.33
C PRO A 188 -4.29 -8.64 -4.14
N MET A 189 -4.37 -8.58 -5.47
CA MET A 189 -3.86 -9.67 -6.31
C MET A 189 -2.34 -9.80 -6.26
N SER A 190 -1.61 -8.67 -6.25
CA SER A 190 -0.16 -8.63 -6.08
C SER A 190 0.28 -9.34 -4.79
N SER A 191 -0.33 -8.98 -3.65
CA SER A 191 0.01 -9.56 -2.36
C SER A 191 -0.49 -11.01 -2.22
N PHE A 192 -1.66 -11.34 -2.75
CA PHE A 192 -2.20 -12.70 -2.69
C PHE A 192 -1.35 -13.69 -3.49
N LEU A 193 -0.93 -13.32 -4.70
CA LEU A 193 -0.06 -14.18 -5.50
C LEU A 193 1.33 -14.31 -4.86
N THR A 194 1.85 -13.25 -4.24
CA THR A 194 3.09 -13.28 -3.46
C THR A 194 2.98 -14.21 -2.25
N MET A 195 1.85 -14.18 -1.53
CA MET A 195 1.56 -15.15 -0.46
C MET A 195 1.58 -16.59 -0.99
N LYS A 196 0.93 -16.85 -2.14
CA LYS A 196 0.96 -18.18 -2.77
C LYS A 196 2.38 -18.61 -3.11
N LEU A 197 3.21 -17.71 -3.62
CA LEU A 197 4.61 -17.98 -3.95
C LEU A 197 5.37 -18.46 -2.70
N PHE A 198 5.34 -17.69 -1.61
CA PHE A 198 6.05 -18.05 -0.39
C PHE A 198 5.52 -19.34 0.24
N LYS A 199 4.21 -19.62 0.15
CA LYS A 199 3.61 -20.89 0.62
C LYS A 199 4.26 -22.11 -0.04
N THR A 200 4.65 -22.03 -1.31
CA THR A 200 5.31 -23.17 -2.01
C THR A 200 6.67 -23.56 -1.45
N TYR A 201 7.31 -22.67 -0.68
CA TYR A 201 8.61 -22.88 -0.06
C TYR A 201 8.55 -23.19 1.44
N ILE A 202 7.38 -23.04 2.08
CA ILE A 202 7.16 -23.49 3.46
C ILE A 202 6.96 -25.00 3.51
N ASN A 203 6.28 -25.54 2.49
CA ASN A 203 5.92 -26.96 2.41
C ASN A 203 7.04 -27.85 1.82
N LYS A 204 8.19 -27.26 1.48
CA LYS A 204 9.40 -27.96 1.02
C LYS A 204 10.43 -27.98 2.15
#